data_AF-A0A220S8E2-F1
#
_entry.id   AF-A0A220S8E2-F1
#
_cell.length_a   1.000
_cell.length_b   1.000
_cell.length_c   1.000
_cell.angle_alpha   90.00
_cell.angle_beta   90.00
_cell.angle_gamma   90.00
#
_symmetry.space_group_name_H-M   'P 1'
#
loop_
_entity.id
_entity.type
_entity.pdbx_description
1 polymer ?
#
loop_
_entity_poly.entity_id
_entity_poly.type
_entity_poly.pdbx_seq_one_letter_code
_entity_poly.pdbx_strand_id
1 'polypeptide(L)'
;MNMDSQEDVYGKIFSDLLNRYWQYSDEVIEVMLQIDGYEIKQLVEKLDDLTVVIYTNDHNPPHFHVVNKDKTINAKFKIENGEQLTGELTYKQLKRIKAFYQSPRVKPLMEKIWSKRE
;
A
#
# COMPACT_ATOMS: atom_id res chain seq x y z
N MET A 1 -38.93 -5.40 20.14
CA MET A 1 -38.46 -4.75 18.90
C MET A 1 -37.25 -5.53 18.44
N ASN A 2 -37.33 -6.17 17.28
CA ASN A 2 -36.30 -7.09 16.79
C ASN A 2 -35.06 -6.31 16.36
N MET A 3 -33.91 -6.64 16.94
CA MET A 3 -32.62 -5.97 16.69
C MET A 3 -32.17 -6.13 15.23
N ASP A 4 -32.56 -7.26 14.59
CA ASP A 4 -32.36 -7.55 13.16
C ASP A 4 -32.97 -6.49 12.23
N SER A 5 -34.06 -5.82 12.66
CA SER A 5 -34.77 -4.85 11.81
C SER A 5 -34.07 -3.49 11.70
N GLN A 6 -33.17 -3.15 12.63
CA GLN A 6 -32.43 -1.89 12.56
C GLN A 6 -31.14 -2.03 11.75
N GLU A 7 -30.38 -3.12 11.94
CA GLU A 7 -29.17 -3.38 11.14
C GLU A 7 -29.49 -3.48 9.65
N ASP A 8 -30.60 -4.11 9.27
CA ASP A 8 -31.06 -4.17 7.88
C ASP A 8 -31.38 -2.79 7.29
N VAL A 9 -31.97 -1.91 8.10
CA VAL A 9 -32.32 -0.54 7.69
C VAL A 9 -31.06 0.31 7.55
N TYR A 10 -30.11 0.21 8.48
CA TYR A 10 -28.83 0.91 8.40
C TYR A 10 -27.98 0.42 7.23
N GLY A 11 -27.91 -0.89 7.01
CA GLY A 11 -27.23 -1.48 5.87
C GLY A 11 -27.79 -0.97 4.55
N LYS A 12 -29.12 -0.91 4.43
CA LYS A 12 -29.78 -0.39 3.23
C LYS A 12 -29.53 1.10 2.99
N ILE A 13 -29.63 1.93 4.03
CA ILE A 13 -29.35 3.36 3.95
C ILE A 13 -27.88 3.61 3.56
N PHE A 14 -26.95 2.84 4.10
CA PHE A 14 -25.53 2.97 3.80
C PHE A 14 -25.21 2.55 2.37
N SER A 15 -25.76 1.42 1.90
CA SER A 15 -25.62 0.98 0.51
C SER A 15 -26.25 1.98 -0.47
N ASP A 16 -27.42 2.54 -0.16
CA ASP A 16 -28.05 3.57 -1.00
C ASP A 16 -27.21 4.86 -1.04
N LEU A 17 -26.57 5.24 0.07
CA LEU A 17 -25.65 6.36 0.13
C LEU A 17 -24.38 6.14 -0.70
N LEU A 18 -23.76 4.96 -0.59
CA LEU A 18 -22.57 4.60 -1.37
C LEU A 18 -22.89 4.52 -2.87
N ASN A 19 -24.01 3.88 -3.23
CA ASN A 19 -24.48 3.81 -4.62
C ASN A 19 -24.76 5.20 -5.20
N ARG A 20 -25.31 6.11 -4.39
CA ARG A 20 -25.55 7.50 -4.80
C ARG A 20 -24.28 8.33 -4.90
N TYR A 21 -23.32 8.11 -4.00
CA TYR A 21 -22.08 8.87 -3.92
C TYR A 21 -21.06 8.42 -4.98
N TRP A 22 -21.06 7.13 -5.33
CA TRP A 22 -20.11 6.56 -6.27
C TRP A 22 -20.72 6.24 -7.64
N GLN A 23 -22.02 5.99 -7.79
CA GLN A 23 -22.64 5.50 -9.06
C GLN A 23 -21.91 4.32 -9.71
N TYR A 24 -20.98 3.69 -9.00
CA TYR A 24 -20.12 2.63 -9.47
C TYR A 24 -20.67 1.32 -8.92
N SER A 25 -20.85 0.33 -9.78
CA SER A 25 -21.16 -1.03 -9.34
C SER A 25 -19.95 -1.64 -8.63
N ASP A 26 -20.18 -2.71 -7.88
CA ASP A 26 -19.10 -3.48 -7.25
C ASP A 26 -18.03 -3.89 -8.28
N GLU A 27 -18.43 -4.20 -9.52
CA GLU A 27 -17.47 -4.50 -10.61
C GLU A 27 -16.61 -3.28 -10.97
N VAL A 28 -17.17 -2.07 -10.95
CA VAL A 28 -16.40 -0.85 -11.24
C VAL A 28 -15.47 -0.50 -10.08
N ILE A 29 -15.89 -0.74 -8.84
CA ILE A 29 -15.02 -0.59 -7.66
C ILE A 29 -13.84 -1.56 -7.75
N GLU A 30 -14.09 -2.81 -8.13
CA GLU A 30 -13.05 -3.82 -8.30
C GLU A 30 -12.06 -3.43 -9.41
N VAL A 31 -12.56 -2.91 -10.53
CA VAL A 31 -11.70 -2.33 -11.59
C VAL A 31 -10.91 -1.14 -11.06
N MET A 32 -11.53 -0.22 -10.32
CA MET A 32 -10.84 0.96 -9.76
C MET A 32 -9.74 0.59 -8.76
N LEU A 33 -9.93 -0.46 -7.97
CA LEU A 33 -8.91 -0.99 -7.06
C LEU A 33 -7.73 -1.62 -7.80
N GLN A 34 -7.90 -1.96 -9.08
CA GLN A 34 -6.85 -2.45 -9.97
C GLN A 34 -6.21 -1.34 -10.83
N ILE A 35 -6.74 -0.10 -10.79
CA ILE A 35 -6.14 1.04 -11.48
C ILE A 35 -4.95 1.55 -10.67
N ASP A 36 -3.76 1.51 -11.30
CA ASP A 36 -2.54 2.13 -10.78
C ASP A 36 -2.82 3.58 -10.31
N GLY A 37 -2.54 3.87 -9.03
CA GLY A 37 -2.71 5.21 -8.45
C GLY A 37 -3.84 5.38 -7.42
N TYR A 38 -4.70 4.39 -7.21
CA TYR A 38 -5.61 4.34 -6.04
C TYR A 38 -4.97 3.73 -4.79
N GLU A 39 -3.64 3.69 -4.77
CA GLU A 39 -2.90 3.01 -3.74
C GLU A 39 -2.90 3.75 -2.40
N ILE A 40 -3.20 3.04 -1.31
CA ILE A 40 -3.07 3.61 0.04
C ILE A 40 -1.58 3.65 0.40
N LYS A 41 -0.96 4.80 0.15
CA LYS A 41 0.44 5.05 0.43
C LYS A 41 0.72 5.21 1.92
N GLN A 42 1.52 4.32 2.49
CA GLN A 42 2.05 4.41 3.84
C GLN A 42 3.54 4.79 3.78
N LEU A 43 3.90 5.91 4.40
CA LEU A 43 5.30 6.30 4.59
C LEU A 43 5.92 5.39 5.66
N VAL A 44 7.03 4.73 5.33
CA VAL A 44 7.80 3.92 6.28
C VAL A 44 8.95 4.73 6.86
N GLU A 45 9.77 5.35 6.00
CA GLU A 45 10.95 6.10 6.41
C GLU A 45 11.39 7.11 5.35
N LYS A 46 12.08 8.17 5.78
CA LYS A 46 12.80 9.09 4.90
C LYS A 46 14.30 8.90 5.07
N LEU A 47 14.98 8.59 3.98
CA LEU A 47 16.43 8.39 3.93
C LEU A 47 17.00 9.44 2.97
N ASP A 48 17.39 10.61 3.47
CA ASP A 48 17.89 11.74 2.68
C ASP A 48 17.04 12.04 1.41
N ASP A 49 17.58 11.73 0.23
CA ASP A 49 17.03 11.88 -1.11
C ASP A 49 15.98 10.81 -1.48
N LEU A 50 15.85 9.77 -0.66
CA LEU A 50 14.98 8.62 -0.86
C LEU A 50 13.89 8.56 0.21
N THR A 51 12.77 7.98 -0.17
CA THR A 51 11.62 7.72 0.69
C THR A 51 11.21 6.27 0.52
N VAL A 52 11.08 5.57 1.64
CA VAL A 52 10.59 4.18 1.67
C VAL A 52 9.10 4.22 1.93
N VAL A 53 8.32 3.61 1.05
CA VAL A 53 6.86 3.62 1.11
C VAL A 53 6.31 2.23 0.83
N ILE A 54 5.16 1.92 1.41
CA ILE A 54 4.39 0.72 1.10
C ILE A 54 3.03 1.16 0.60
N TYR A 55 2.60 0.58 -0.51
CA TYR A 55 1.27 0.72 -1.06
C TYR A 55 0.48 -0.52 -0.62
N THR A 56 -0.43 -0.36 0.36
CA THR A 56 -1.00 -1.51 1.09
C THR A 56 -2.01 -2.34 0.28
N ASN A 57 -2.47 -1.83 -0.86
CA ASN A 57 -3.30 -2.52 -1.84
C ASN A 57 -2.52 -2.90 -3.12
N ASP A 58 -1.20 -2.81 -3.13
CA ASP A 58 -0.38 -3.28 -4.24
C ASP A 58 -0.39 -4.83 -4.32
N HIS A 59 -0.04 -5.36 -5.49
CA HIS A 59 -0.08 -6.76 -5.81
C HIS A 59 1.06 -7.55 -5.14
N ASN A 60 0.84 -8.87 -5.00
CA ASN A 60 1.87 -9.79 -4.54
C ASN A 60 3.02 -9.93 -5.58
N PRO A 61 4.25 -10.21 -5.14
CA PRO A 61 4.67 -10.50 -3.77
C PRO A 61 4.69 -9.24 -2.87
N PRO A 62 4.61 -9.38 -1.53
CA PRO A 62 4.75 -8.25 -0.61
C PRO A 62 6.06 -7.48 -0.84
N HIS A 63 5.93 -6.20 -1.14
CA HIS A 63 7.08 -5.36 -1.49
C HIS A 63 6.94 -3.94 -0.97
N PHE A 64 8.08 -3.26 -0.82
CA PHE A 64 8.15 -1.84 -0.54
C PHE A 64 8.80 -1.11 -1.71
N HIS A 65 8.47 0.18 -1.84
CA HIS A 65 9.01 1.06 -2.85
C HIS A 65 10.03 2.00 -2.24
N VAL A 66 11.06 2.28 -3.02
CA VAL A 66 12.03 3.33 -2.78
C VAL A 66 11.86 4.37 -3.87
N VAL A 67 11.40 5.55 -3.47
CA VAL A 67 11.12 6.66 -4.38
C VAL A 67 11.92 7.88 -3.99
N ASN A 68 12.25 8.75 -4.94
CA ASN A 68 12.81 10.06 -4.65
C ASN A 68 11.73 11.15 -4.76
N LYS A 69 12.07 12.37 -4.33
CA LYS A 69 11.15 13.52 -4.32
C LYS A 69 10.58 13.83 -5.71
N ASP A 70 11.40 13.73 -6.74
CA ASP A 70 11.05 14.08 -8.11
C ASP A 70 10.44 12.89 -8.90
N LYS A 71 10.22 11.75 -8.21
CA LYS A 71 9.62 10.52 -8.75
C LYS A 71 10.35 9.90 -9.95
N THR A 72 11.59 10.29 -10.21
CA THR A 72 12.42 9.67 -11.26
C THR A 72 12.95 8.31 -10.83
N ILE A 73 12.98 8.03 -9.53
CA ILE A 73 13.31 6.73 -8.96
C ILE A 73 12.03 6.10 -8.43
N ASN A 74 11.78 4.85 -8.86
CA ASN A 74 10.77 3.98 -8.28
C ASN A 74 11.29 2.54 -8.32
N ALA A 75 12.03 2.16 -7.28
CA ALA A 75 12.59 0.82 -7.14
C ALA A 75 11.77 -0.02 -6.16
N LYS A 76 11.51 -1.29 -6.52
CA LYS A 76 10.72 -2.22 -5.69
C LYS A 76 11.63 -3.24 -5.03
N PHE A 77 11.33 -3.58 -3.78
CA PHE A 77 12.09 -4.56 -2.99
C PHE A 77 11.14 -5.50 -2.24
N LYS A 78 11.44 -6.80 -2.22
CA LYS A 78 10.67 -7.79 -1.45
C LYS A 78 10.77 -7.51 0.05
N ILE A 79 9.64 -7.52 0.76
CA ILE A 79 9.60 -7.39 2.23
C ILE A 79 10.21 -8.63 2.90
N GLU A 80 10.12 -9.80 2.27
CA GLU A 80 10.58 -11.07 2.84
C GLU A 80 12.10 -11.10 3.08
N ASN A 81 12.88 -10.67 2.09
CA ASN A 81 14.33 -10.84 2.05
C ASN A 81 15.12 -9.57 1.64
N GLY A 82 14.45 -8.47 1.30
CA GLY A 82 15.08 -7.23 0.87
C GLY A 82 15.71 -7.29 -0.53
N GLU A 83 15.38 -8.31 -1.32
CA GLU A 83 15.83 -8.46 -2.71
C GLU A 83 15.18 -7.39 -3.60
N GLN A 84 15.99 -6.76 -4.46
CA GLN A 84 15.50 -5.79 -5.42
C GLN A 84 14.79 -6.50 -6.57
N LEU A 85 13.56 -6.08 -6.84
CA LEU A 85 12.73 -6.59 -7.93
C LEU A 85 12.92 -5.77 -9.21
N THR A 86 12.85 -4.44 -9.09
CA THR A 86 12.85 -3.51 -10.22
C THR A 86 13.41 -2.14 -9.83
N GLY A 87 13.62 -1.29 -10.83
CA GLY A 87 14.11 0.08 -10.70
C GLY A 87 15.63 0.17 -10.62
N GLU A 88 16.17 1.34 -10.93
CA GLU A 88 17.61 1.60 -10.91
C GLU A 88 17.97 2.49 -9.74
N LEU A 89 19.05 2.13 -9.05
CA LEU A 89 19.61 2.88 -7.93
C LEU A 89 21.12 2.93 -8.07
N THR A 90 21.72 4.02 -7.62
CA THR A 90 23.18 4.10 -7.51
C THR A 90 23.68 3.14 -6.41
N TYR A 91 24.96 2.75 -6.49
CA TYR A 91 25.59 1.90 -5.48
C TYR A 91 25.45 2.46 -4.05
N LYS A 92 25.60 3.78 -3.88
CA LYS A 92 25.46 4.46 -2.58
C LYS A 92 24.04 4.36 -2.04
N GLN A 93 23.04 4.56 -2.89
CA GLN A 93 21.63 4.42 -2.54
C GLN A 93 21.29 2.97 -2.16
N LEU A 94 21.72 2.00 -2.97
CA LEU A 94 21.51 0.58 -2.69
C LEU A 94 22.11 0.16 -1.34
N LYS A 95 23.33 0.64 -1.03
CA LYS A 95 23.98 0.37 0.26
C LYS A 95 23.16 0.90 1.43
N ARG A 96 22.58 2.10 1.31
CA ARG A 96 21.70 2.68 2.33
C ARG A 96 20.41 1.90 2.51
N ILE A 97 19.75 1.51 1.41
CA ILE A 97 18.52 0.70 1.48
C ILE A 97 18.78 -0.65 2.13
N LYS A 98 19.91 -1.31 1.81
CA LYS A 98 20.30 -2.56 2.47
C LYS A 98 20.55 -2.38 3.96
N ALA A 99 21.27 -1.33 4.37
CA ALA A 99 21.51 -1.03 5.78
C ALA A 99 20.21 -0.73 6.55
N PHE A 100 19.31 0.02 5.92
CA PHE A 100 17.97 0.26 6.46
C PHE A 100 17.21 -1.06 6.64
N TYR A 101 17.12 -1.90 5.60
CA TYR A 101 16.41 -3.17 5.65
C TYR A 101 16.97 -4.15 6.70
N GLN A 102 18.29 -4.13 6.91
CA GLN A 102 18.97 -4.95 7.93
C GLN A 102 18.64 -4.54 9.37
N SER A 103 17.96 -3.41 9.59
CA SER A 103 17.56 -2.98 10.93
C SER A 103 16.48 -3.93 11.50
N PRO A 104 16.64 -4.49 12.71
CA PRO A 104 15.76 -5.53 13.26
C PRO A 104 14.27 -5.18 13.32
N ARG A 105 13.94 -3.88 13.34
CA ARG A 105 12.57 -3.37 13.42
C ARG A 105 11.88 -3.23 12.08
N VAL A 106 12.63 -3.23 10.97
CA VAL A 106 12.10 -2.84 9.65
C VAL A 106 11.20 -3.92 9.08
N LYS A 107 11.65 -5.18 9.01
CA LYS A 107 10.83 -6.28 8.48
C LYS A 107 9.49 -6.45 9.22
N PRO A 108 9.45 -6.55 10.57
CA PRO A 108 8.18 -6.64 11.31
C PRO A 108 7.27 -5.42 11.09
N LEU A 109 7.84 -4.22 10.99
CA LEU A 109 7.08 -3.00 10.70
C LEU A 109 6.44 -3.07 9.31
N MET A 110 7.22 -3.46 8.29
CA MET A 110 6.75 -3.56 6.92
C MET A 110 5.67 -4.63 6.75
N GLU A 111 5.85 -5.80 7.38
CA GLU A 111 4.85 -6.87 7.40
C GLU A 111 3.54 -6.38 8.04
N LYS A 112 3.62 -5.68 9.18
CA LYS A 112 2.45 -5.08 9.85
C LYS A 112 1.78 -4.00 9.01
N ILE A 113 2.53 -3.21 8.24
CA ILE A 113 1.95 -2.21 7.34
C ILE A 113 1.25 -2.92 6.17
N TRP A 114 1.89 -3.93 5.58
CA TRP A 114 1.34 -4.71 4.47
C TRP A 114 0.07 -5.47 4.86
N SER A 115 0.00 -6.02 6.08
CA SER A 115 -1.17 -6.75 6.57
C SER A 115 -2.41 -5.88 6.80
N LYS A 116 -2.32 -4.55 6.72
CA LYS A 116 -3.48 -3.64 6.77
C LYS A 116 -4.42 -3.77 5.55
N ARG A 117 -4.11 -4.67 4.61
CA ARG A 117 -4.99 -5.04 3.50
C ARG A 117 -6.24 -5.81 3.97
N GLU A 118 -6.17 -6.47 5.13
CA GLU A 118 -7.27 -7.25 5.74
C GLU A 118 -8.16 -6.43 6.66
#